data_AF-A0A9P6GY84-F1
#
_entry.id   AF-A0A9P6GY84-F1
#
_cell.length_a   1.000
_cell.length_b   1.000
_cell.length_c   1.000
_cell.angle_alpha   90.00
_cell.angle_beta   90.00
_cell.angle_gamma   90.00
#
_symmetry.space_group_name_H-M   'P 1'
#
loop_
_entity.id
_entity.type
_entity.pdbx_description
1 polymer ?
#
loop_
_entity_poly.entity_id
_entity_poly.type
_entity_poly.pdbx_seq_one_letter_code
_entity_poly.pdbx_strand_id
1 'polypeptide(L)'
;MKDLKKKILMKISRIEYKHTNFSAEYKDVEKVYKKLRDNLDKVATGINSLMTYEHGGSAMKKLYHGLSVVSNASKTNYFSNSDIFEAFAHVNKDLTDSDLDEGVREVGRKTAEAYGNISKAKFSFNEKCEREMEVLRSMRKRAENIDKERENTKIYRYDLEKHRQNDSGENQEDIDRYSELFENAQTRSIEMMKDFIGADGLQGVLGRIRDYNIEFYNESLKALERSK
;
A
#
# COMPACT_ATOMS: atom_id res chain seq x y z
N MET A 1 -33.11 -1.45 -1.00
CA MET A 1 -34.04 -0.72 -0.10
C MET A 1 -34.29 -1.42 1.24
N LYS A 2 -34.48 -2.75 1.28
CA LYS A 2 -34.67 -3.51 2.54
C LYS A 2 -33.46 -3.42 3.50
N ASP A 3 -32.23 -3.54 2.99
CA ASP A 3 -31.02 -3.47 3.85
C ASP A 3 -30.73 -2.10 4.43
N LEU A 4 -31.03 -1.01 3.71
CA LEU A 4 -30.80 0.35 4.23
C LEU A 4 -31.76 0.66 5.39
N LYS A 5 -33.05 0.31 5.25
CA LYS A 5 -34.03 0.40 6.34
C LYS A 5 -33.61 -0.44 7.54
N LYS A 6 -33.06 -1.64 7.30
CA LYS A 6 -32.60 -2.55 8.35
C LYS A 6 -31.38 -2.00 9.10
N LYS A 7 -30.41 -1.42 8.40
CA LYS A 7 -29.25 -0.75 9.01
C LYS A 7 -29.67 0.42 9.91
N ILE A 8 -30.68 1.18 9.50
CA ILE A 8 -31.24 2.26 10.32
C ILE A 8 -31.93 1.67 11.56
N LEU A 9 -32.74 0.62 11.39
CA LEU A 9 -33.37 -0.11 12.48
C LEU A 9 -32.34 -0.61 13.50
N MET A 10 -31.28 -1.30 13.07
CA MET A 10 -30.21 -1.79 13.96
C MET A 10 -29.51 -0.70 14.77
N LYS A 11 -29.49 0.55 14.28
CA LYS A 11 -28.93 1.69 15.02
C LYS A 11 -29.91 2.27 16.05
N ILE A 12 -31.21 2.11 15.83
CA ILE A 12 -32.28 2.67 16.65
C ILE A 12 -32.75 1.64 17.69
N SER A 13 -32.90 0.37 17.31
CA SER A 13 -33.21 -0.73 18.23
C SER A 13 -31.94 -1.17 18.95
N ARG A 14 -31.79 -0.73 20.21
CA ARG A 14 -30.79 -1.27 21.12
C ARG A 14 -31.21 -2.66 21.57
N ILE A 15 -31.03 -3.65 20.71
CA ILE A 15 -31.15 -5.05 21.12
C ILE A 15 -29.91 -5.40 21.93
N GLU A 16 -30.11 -6.04 23.07
CA GLU A 16 -29.01 -6.59 23.86
C GLU A 16 -28.67 -7.96 23.27
N TYR A 17 -27.41 -8.20 22.91
CA TYR A 17 -27.00 -9.48 22.32
C TYR A 17 -26.61 -10.48 23.40
N LYS A 18 -27.54 -11.36 23.79
CA LYS A 18 -27.36 -12.34 24.87
C LYS A 18 -26.97 -13.71 24.34
N HIS A 19 -27.48 -14.09 23.16
CA HIS A 19 -27.36 -15.45 22.65
C HIS A 19 -26.45 -15.58 21.42
N THR A 20 -26.09 -14.46 20.79
CA THR A 20 -25.34 -14.44 19.53
C THR A 20 -24.05 -13.62 19.68
N ASN A 21 -23.02 -14.22 20.25
CA ASN A 21 -21.72 -13.56 20.39
C ASN A 21 -20.84 -13.83 19.17
N PHE A 22 -20.16 -12.80 18.68
CA PHE A 22 -19.01 -13.02 17.80
C PHE A 22 -17.95 -13.83 18.53
N SER A 23 -17.29 -14.73 17.81
CA SER A 23 -16.14 -15.49 18.29
C SER A 23 -15.02 -14.54 18.73
N ALA A 24 -14.17 -15.01 19.65
CA ALA A 24 -12.99 -14.26 20.08
C ALA A 24 -12.07 -13.95 18.88
N GLU A 25 -11.87 -14.96 18.03
CA GLU A 25 -11.09 -14.84 16.79
C GLU A 25 -11.63 -13.76 15.86
N TYR A 26 -12.94 -13.70 15.62
CA TYR A 26 -13.53 -12.66 14.77
C TYR A 26 -13.18 -11.27 15.30
N LYS A 27 -13.32 -11.05 16.61
CA LYS A 27 -13.03 -9.75 17.25
C LYS A 27 -11.56 -9.36 17.11
N ASP A 28 -10.65 -10.32 17.33
CA ASP A 28 -9.21 -10.09 17.25
C ASP A 28 -8.76 -9.78 15.83
N VAL A 29 -9.19 -10.59 14.86
CA VAL A 29 -8.87 -10.39 13.44
C VAL A 29 -9.47 -9.08 12.94
N GLU A 30 -10.72 -8.77 13.30
CA GLU A 30 -11.39 -7.53 12.90
C GLU A 30 -10.65 -6.28 13.41
N LYS A 31 -10.15 -6.32 14.64
CA LYS A 31 -9.39 -5.22 15.23
C LYS A 31 -8.12 -4.94 14.43
N VAL A 32 -7.37 -5.99 14.08
CA VAL A 32 -6.14 -5.87 13.29
C VAL A 32 -6.46 -5.39 11.87
N TYR A 33 -7.43 -6.03 11.22
CA TYR A 33 -7.87 -5.68 9.86
C TYR A 33 -8.26 -4.21 9.75
N LYS A 34 -9.14 -3.70 10.63
CA LYS A 34 -9.57 -2.28 10.62
C LYS A 34 -8.38 -1.34 10.73
N LYS A 35 -7.48 -1.61 11.68
CA LYS A 35 -6.28 -0.79 11.88
C LYS A 35 -5.42 -0.74 10.62
N LEU A 36 -5.23 -1.87 9.94
CA LEU A 36 -4.41 -1.93 8.73
C LEU A 36 -5.10 -1.28 7.52
N ARG A 37 -6.39 -1.55 7.32
CA ARG A 37 -7.22 -0.90 6.30
C ARG A 37 -7.18 0.63 6.42
N ASP A 38 -7.35 1.15 7.64
CA ASP A 38 -7.39 2.61 7.88
C ASP A 38 -6.03 3.28 7.67
N ASN A 39 -4.93 2.51 7.66
CA ASN A 39 -3.59 3.01 7.38
C ASN A 39 -3.09 2.68 5.96
N LEU A 40 -3.92 2.04 5.11
CA LEU A 40 -3.52 1.65 3.75
C LEU A 40 -3.06 2.85 2.91
N ASP A 41 -3.76 3.98 3.00
CA ASP A 41 -3.40 5.22 2.31
C ASP A 41 -2.08 5.83 2.80
N LYS A 42 -1.77 5.66 4.10
CA LYS A 42 -0.48 6.10 4.66
C LYS A 42 0.67 5.24 4.15
N VAL A 43 0.46 3.93 4.02
CA VAL A 43 1.44 3.02 3.42
C VAL A 43 1.70 3.41 1.96
N ALA A 44 0.64 3.64 1.18
CA ALA A 44 0.77 4.09 -0.21
C ALA A 44 1.50 5.44 -0.31
N THR A 45 1.21 6.37 0.61
CA THR A 45 1.91 7.66 0.70
C THR A 45 3.40 7.46 1.01
N GLY A 46 3.72 6.59 1.97
CA GLY A 46 5.11 6.28 2.34
C GLY A 46 5.91 5.68 1.18
N ILE A 47 5.33 4.72 0.46
CA ILE A 47 5.97 4.14 -0.74
C ILE A 47 6.17 5.21 -1.81
N ASN A 48 5.17 6.05 -2.07
CA ASN A 48 5.30 7.13 -3.04
C ASN A 48 6.38 8.15 -2.63
N SER A 49 6.53 8.46 -1.34
CA SER A 49 7.62 9.29 -0.84
C SER A 49 8.99 8.64 -1.07
N LEU A 50 9.12 7.33 -0.82
CA LEU A 50 10.34 6.59 -1.14
C LEU A 50 10.67 6.63 -2.63
N MET A 51 9.67 6.69 -3.52
CA MET A 51 9.87 6.75 -4.97
C MET A 51 10.13 8.15 -5.56
N THR A 52 10.06 9.20 -4.74
CA THR A 52 10.09 10.58 -5.25
C THR A 52 10.97 11.53 -4.47
N TYR A 53 11.58 11.10 -3.36
CA TYR A 53 12.44 11.96 -2.54
C TYR A 53 13.60 12.54 -3.35
N GLU A 54 14.11 11.78 -4.31
CA GLU A 54 15.23 12.13 -5.18
C GLU A 54 14.92 13.29 -6.13
N HIS A 55 13.65 13.66 -6.26
CA HIS A 55 13.21 14.81 -7.03
C HIS A 55 12.73 15.97 -6.13
N GLY A 56 12.92 15.91 -4.80
CA GLY A 56 12.31 16.87 -3.87
C GLY A 56 10.83 16.59 -3.58
N GLY A 57 10.38 15.36 -3.83
CA GLY A 57 9.01 14.90 -3.62
C GLY A 57 8.17 14.85 -4.90
N SER A 58 6.94 14.37 -4.77
CA SER A 58 6.05 14.07 -5.90
C SER A 58 5.61 15.29 -6.71
N ALA A 59 5.47 16.46 -6.06
CA ALA A 59 5.11 17.70 -6.73
C ALA A 59 6.25 18.19 -7.64
N MET A 60 7.48 18.17 -7.14
CA MET A 60 8.66 18.54 -7.92
C MET A 60 8.93 17.54 -9.06
N LYS A 61 8.77 16.23 -8.81
CA LYS A 61 8.83 15.22 -9.90
C LYS A 61 7.86 15.52 -11.04
N LYS A 62 6.60 15.87 -10.72
CA LYS A 62 5.60 16.24 -11.73
C LYS A 62 5.96 17.53 -12.48
N LEU A 63 6.49 18.53 -11.77
CA LEU A 63 6.97 19.76 -12.39
C LEU A 63 8.13 19.48 -13.35
N TYR A 64 9.14 18.72 -12.93
CA TYR A 64 10.26 18.32 -13.80
C TYR A 64 9.78 17.52 -15.00
N HIS A 65 8.84 16.60 -14.82
CA HIS A 65 8.26 15.86 -15.93
C HIS A 65 7.55 16.81 -16.92
N GLY A 66 6.69 17.71 -16.44
CA GLY A 66 6.02 18.71 -17.29
C GLY A 66 6.97 19.64 -18.01
N LEU A 67 8.01 20.13 -17.32
CA LEU A 67 9.05 20.99 -17.91
C LEU A 67 9.87 20.23 -18.95
N SER A 68 10.22 18.97 -18.72
CA SER A 68 10.97 18.15 -19.68
C SER A 68 10.18 17.84 -20.96
N VAL A 69 8.86 17.65 -20.87
CA VAL A 69 7.98 17.48 -22.03
C VAL A 69 7.95 18.75 -22.88
N VAL A 70 7.91 19.92 -22.22
CA VAL A 70 7.94 21.24 -22.89
C VAL A 70 9.33 21.55 -23.47
N SER A 71 10.40 21.18 -22.77
CA SER A 71 11.79 21.43 -23.20
C SER A 71 12.21 20.54 -24.36
N ASN A 72 11.76 19.28 -24.40
CA ASN A 72 11.94 18.37 -25.53
C ASN A 72 11.27 18.89 -26.80
N ALA A 73 10.18 19.66 -26.68
CA ALA A 73 9.56 20.36 -27.80
C ALA A 73 10.36 21.59 -28.28
N SER A 74 11.32 22.08 -27.49
CA SER A 74 12.05 23.34 -27.74
C SER A 74 13.58 23.20 -27.87
N LYS A 75 14.16 21.99 -27.91
CA LYS A 75 15.62 21.71 -28.03
C LYS A 75 16.51 22.37 -26.96
N THR A 76 15.94 22.93 -25.90
CA THR A 76 16.67 23.50 -24.75
C THR A 76 16.65 22.48 -23.61
N ASN A 77 17.70 21.67 -23.48
CA ASN A 77 17.85 20.60 -22.46
C ASN A 77 18.05 21.10 -21.02
N TYR A 78 17.57 22.30 -20.66
CA TYR A 78 17.87 22.92 -19.36
C TYR A 78 17.07 22.35 -18.17
N PHE A 79 16.02 21.57 -18.41
CA PHE A 79 15.20 20.98 -17.35
C PHE A 79 15.08 19.46 -17.55
N SER A 80 16.09 18.71 -17.09
CA SER A 80 16.05 17.25 -17.10
C SER A 80 15.16 16.73 -15.98
N ASN A 81 14.37 15.69 -16.28
CA ASN A 81 13.65 14.88 -15.29
C ASN A 81 14.59 13.96 -14.48
N SER A 82 15.88 14.33 -14.42
CA SER A 82 16.93 13.54 -13.82
C SER A 82 16.73 13.50 -12.31
N ASP A 83 16.85 12.32 -11.71
CA ASP A 83 16.95 12.22 -10.27
C ASP A 83 18.23 12.89 -9.75
N ILE A 84 18.29 13.18 -8.45
CA ILE A 84 19.45 13.84 -7.84
C ILE A 84 20.78 13.11 -8.07
N PHE A 85 20.76 11.78 -8.19
CA PHE A 85 21.97 10.98 -8.42
C PHE A 85 22.44 11.13 -9.87
N GLU A 86 21.53 11.10 -10.84
CA GLU A 86 21.84 11.36 -12.24
C GLU A 86 22.33 12.80 -12.45
N ALA A 87 21.67 13.78 -11.84
CA ALA A 87 22.10 15.18 -11.89
C ALA A 87 23.52 15.36 -11.32
N PHE A 88 23.82 14.72 -10.19
CA PHE A 88 25.15 14.77 -9.59
C PHE A 88 26.20 14.04 -10.44
N ALA A 89 25.82 12.93 -11.09
CA ALA A 89 26.68 12.24 -12.04
C ALA A 89 27.06 13.13 -13.23
N HIS A 90 26.11 13.90 -13.76
CA HIS A 90 26.37 14.86 -14.85
C HIS A 90 27.37 15.94 -14.45
N VAL A 91 27.17 16.59 -13.30
CA VAL A 91 28.11 17.62 -12.81
C VAL A 91 29.52 17.08 -12.66
N ASN A 92 29.68 15.86 -12.15
CA ASN A 92 31.00 15.23 -12.01
C ASN A 92 31.60 14.79 -13.34
N LYS A 93 30.76 14.50 -14.34
CA LYS A 93 31.22 14.21 -15.70
C LYS A 93 31.80 15.46 -16.36
N ASP A 94 31.22 16.64 -16.11
CA ASP A 94 31.76 17.90 -16.62
C ASP A 94 33.16 18.21 -16.05
N LEU A 95 33.47 17.70 -14.85
CA LEU A 95 34.82 17.79 -14.26
C LEU A 95 35.86 16.86 -14.93
N THR A 96 35.47 16.09 -15.94
CA THR A 96 36.40 15.21 -16.69
C THR A 96 37.01 15.88 -17.93
N ASP A 97 36.63 17.13 -18.21
CA ASP A 97 37.13 17.89 -19.35
C ASP A 97 38.63 18.22 -19.27
N SER A 98 39.25 18.43 -20.43
CA SER A 98 40.70 18.38 -20.68
C SER A 98 41.55 19.44 -19.97
N ASP A 99 40.92 20.49 -19.45
CA ASP A 99 41.64 21.67 -18.93
C ASP A 99 41.86 21.61 -17.41
N LEU A 100 41.40 20.53 -16.76
CA LEU A 100 41.53 20.30 -15.33
C LEU A 100 42.70 19.36 -14.97
N ASP A 101 43.14 19.45 -13.71
CA ASP A 101 44.14 18.55 -13.13
C ASP A 101 43.73 17.08 -13.23
N GLU A 102 44.69 16.19 -13.52
CA GLU A 102 44.42 14.76 -13.73
C GLU A 102 43.80 14.07 -12.51
N GLY A 103 44.21 14.46 -11.29
CA GLY A 103 43.61 13.91 -10.07
C GLY A 103 42.15 14.32 -9.92
N VAL A 104 41.81 15.56 -10.29
CA VAL A 104 40.43 16.05 -10.32
C VAL A 104 39.61 15.31 -11.37
N ARG A 105 40.15 15.12 -12.58
CA ARG A 105 39.47 14.38 -13.66
C ARG A 105 39.16 12.95 -13.26
N GLU A 106 40.12 12.26 -12.66
CA GLU A 106 39.95 10.87 -12.25
C GLU A 106 38.91 10.72 -11.13
N VAL A 107 38.93 11.60 -10.13
CA VAL A 107 37.90 11.63 -9.07
C VAL A 107 36.52 11.97 -9.65
N GLY A 108 36.44 12.94 -10.57
CA GLY A 108 35.22 13.30 -11.28
C GLY A 108 34.64 12.11 -12.06
N ARG A 109 35.48 11.41 -12.84
CA ARG A 109 35.08 10.22 -13.61
C ARG A 109 34.54 9.10 -12.71
N LYS A 110 35.28 8.76 -11.65
CA LYS A 110 34.88 7.74 -10.66
C LYS A 110 33.56 8.09 -9.97
N THR A 111 33.40 9.35 -9.58
CA THR A 111 32.18 9.83 -8.92
C THR A 111 30.99 9.84 -9.87
N ALA A 112 31.18 10.29 -11.11
CA ALA A 112 30.14 10.28 -12.14
C ALA A 112 29.65 8.85 -12.43
N GLU A 113 30.56 7.89 -12.55
CA GLU A 113 30.21 6.49 -12.77
C GLU A 113 29.44 5.90 -11.58
N ALA A 114 29.91 6.14 -10.35
CA ALA A 114 29.24 5.63 -9.15
C ALA A 114 27.79 6.15 -9.03
N TYR A 115 27.59 7.46 -9.16
CA TYR A 115 26.28 8.07 -9.03
C TYR A 115 25.34 7.76 -10.21
N GLY A 116 25.89 7.57 -11.42
CA GLY A 116 25.11 7.04 -12.55
C GLY A 116 24.60 5.62 -12.29
N ASN A 117 25.40 4.78 -11.62
CA ASN A 117 24.97 3.44 -11.22
C ASN A 117 23.94 3.46 -10.07
N ILE A 118 24.08 4.39 -9.12
CA ILE A 118 23.07 4.61 -8.07
C ILE A 118 21.72 5.03 -8.68
N SER A 119 21.72 5.94 -9.66
CA SER A 119 20.49 6.34 -10.38
C SER A 119 19.82 5.15 -11.07
N LYS A 120 20.57 4.28 -11.75
CA LYS A 120 20.03 3.05 -12.36
C LYS A 120 19.40 2.10 -11.32
N ALA A 121 20.08 1.91 -10.18
CA ALA A 121 19.53 1.10 -9.09
C ALA A 121 18.25 1.73 -8.53
N LYS A 122 18.21 3.07 -8.43
CA LYS A 122 17.03 3.83 -7.99
C LYS A 122 15.86 3.69 -8.95
N PHE A 123 16.11 3.70 -10.26
CA PHE A 123 15.10 3.45 -11.28
C PHE A 123 14.46 2.06 -11.11
N SER A 124 15.27 1.01 -10.95
CA SER A 124 14.77 -0.35 -10.72
C SER A 124 13.96 -0.47 -9.42
N PHE A 125 14.40 0.20 -8.34
CA PHE A 125 13.65 0.30 -7.09
C PHE A 125 12.27 0.96 -7.30
N ASN A 126 12.22 2.05 -8.06
CA ASN A 126 10.99 2.78 -8.34
C ASN A 126 9.99 1.91 -9.13
N GLU A 127 10.44 1.19 -10.17
CA GLU A 127 9.59 0.26 -10.92
C GLU A 127 9.00 -0.85 -10.04
N LYS A 128 9.81 -1.40 -9.13
CA LYS A 128 9.36 -2.42 -8.17
C LYS A 128 8.30 -1.85 -7.22
N CYS A 129 8.50 -0.64 -6.72
CA CYS A 129 7.53 0.05 -5.87
C CYS A 129 6.22 0.40 -6.61
N GLU A 130 6.28 0.75 -7.91
CA GLU A 130 5.09 1.01 -8.72
C GLU A 130 4.17 -0.21 -8.80
N ARG A 131 4.74 -1.41 -8.97
CA ARG A 131 3.98 -2.66 -8.95
C ARG A 131 3.27 -2.87 -7.60
N GLU A 132 3.93 -2.58 -6.49
CA GLU A 132 3.29 -2.67 -5.17
C GLU A 132 2.18 -1.63 -4.97
N MET A 133 2.33 -0.44 -5.57
CA MET A 133 1.26 0.57 -5.55
C MET A 133 0.00 0.08 -6.28
N GLU A 134 0.14 -0.70 -7.34
CA GLU A 134 -1.00 -1.35 -8.01
C GLU A 134 -1.65 -2.42 -7.12
N VAL A 135 -0.85 -3.21 -6.40
CA VAL A 135 -1.35 -4.17 -5.41
C VAL A 135 -2.15 -3.45 -4.32
N LEU A 136 -1.65 -2.34 -3.79
CA LEU A 136 -2.36 -1.53 -2.78
C LEU A 136 -3.69 -0.96 -3.30
N ARG A 137 -3.75 -0.53 -4.57
CA ARG A 137 -5.01 -0.11 -5.20
C ARG A 137 -6.02 -1.25 -5.29
N SER A 138 -5.56 -2.46 -5.65
CA SER A 138 -6.40 -3.66 -5.64
C SER A 138 -6.88 -4.02 -4.24
N MET A 139 -6.00 -3.92 -3.23
CA MET A 139 -6.36 -4.13 -1.83
C MET A 139 -7.45 -3.18 -1.34
N ARG A 140 -7.44 -1.92 -1.77
CA ARG A 140 -8.51 -0.96 -1.42
C ARG A 140 -9.88 -1.47 -1.88
N LYS A 141 -9.97 -1.99 -3.10
CA LYS A 141 -11.21 -2.60 -3.63
C LYS A 141 -11.59 -3.87 -2.85
N ARG A 142 -10.61 -4.70 -2.48
CA ARG A 142 -10.84 -5.89 -1.63
C ARG A 142 -11.41 -5.50 -0.26
N ALA A 143 -10.92 -4.42 0.36
CA ALA A 143 -11.41 -3.93 1.64
C ALA A 143 -12.89 -3.55 1.61
N GLU A 144 -13.39 -2.96 0.52
CA GLU A 144 -14.81 -2.66 0.36
C GLU A 144 -15.69 -3.93 0.39
N ASN A 145 -15.21 -5.02 -0.22
CA ASN A 145 -15.92 -6.29 -0.21
C ASN A 145 -15.88 -6.95 1.17
N ILE A 146 -14.73 -6.89 1.86
CA ILE A 146 -14.60 -7.36 3.24
C ILE A 146 -15.56 -6.59 4.15
N ASP A 147 -15.65 -5.26 4.01
CA ASP A 147 -16.53 -4.44 4.82
C ASP A 147 -18.02 -4.70 4.55
N LYS A 148 -18.39 -5.03 3.31
CA LYS A 148 -19.74 -5.50 2.98
C LYS A 148 -20.05 -6.83 3.68
N GLU A 149 -19.12 -7.78 3.62
CA GLU A 149 -19.33 -9.10 4.25
C GLU A 149 -19.44 -8.98 5.77
N ARG A 150 -18.56 -8.19 6.40
CA ARG A 150 -18.64 -7.87 7.84
C ARG A 150 -19.97 -7.23 8.23
N GLU A 151 -20.56 -6.43 7.34
CA GLU A 151 -21.87 -5.84 7.58
C GLU A 151 -22.99 -6.88 7.47
N ASN A 152 -22.91 -7.81 6.50
CA ASN A 152 -23.83 -8.94 6.39
C ASN A 152 -23.78 -9.80 7.67
N THR A 153 -22.58 -10.08 8.20
CA THR A 153 -22.42 -10.84 9.43
C THR A 153 -23.15 -10.18 10.61
N LYS A 154 -23.09 -8.85 10.74
CA LYS A 154 -23.86 -8.13 11.77
C LYS A 154 -25.37 -8.20 11.54
N ILE A 155 -25.82 -8.18 10.29
CA ILE A 155 -27.24 -8.29 9.95
C ILE A 155 -27.77 -9.67 10.34
N TYR A 156 -27.07 -10.75 9.98
CA TYR A 156 -27.46 -12.11 10.35
C TYR A 156 -27.43 -12.31 11.87
N ARG A 157 -26.41 -11.76 12.55
CA ARG A 157 -26.36 -11.74 14.01
C ARG A 157 -27.59 -11.09 14.63
N TYR A 158 -28.00 -9.93 14.11
CA TYR A 158 -29.17 -9.20 14.59
C TYR A 158 -30.46 -10.00 14.41
N ASP A 159 -30.65 -10.61 13.24
CA ASP A 159 -31.82 -11.44 12.97
C ASP A 159 -31.87 -12.64 13.90
N LEU A 160 -30.75 -13.37 13.99
CA LEU A 160 -30.64 -14.53 14.87
C LEU A 160 -30.96 -14.18 16.32
N GLU A 161 -30.44 -13.07 16.83
CA GLU A 161 -30.73 -12.62 18.18
C GLU A 161 -32.22 -12.29 18.36
N LYS A 162 -32.82 -11.60 17.39
CA LYS A 162 -34.24 -11.25 17.44
C LYS A 162 -35.13 -12.49 17.46
N HIS A 163 -34.80 -13.52 16.68
CA HIS A 163 -35.55 -14.77 16.67
C HIS A 163 -35.34 -15.56 17.98
N ARG A 164 -34.11 -15.61 18.52
CA ARG A 164 -33.82 -16.25 19.81
C ARG A 164 -34.47 -15.55 21.02
N GLN A 165 -34.71 -14.25 20.95
CA GLN A 165 -35.38 -13.51 22.03
C GLN A 165 -36.92 -13.62 21.99
N ASN A 166 -37.50 -13.91 20.83
CA ASN A 166 -38.95 -14.05 20.64
C ASN A 166 -39.38 -15.53 20.70
N ASP A 167 -38.81 -16.29 21.64
CA ASP A 167 -38.87 -17.75 21.71
C ASP A 167 -40.28 -18.29 21.96
N SER A 168 -41.06 -18.46 20.88
CA SER A 168 -42.42 -19.00 20.88
C SER A 168 -42.50 -20.45 20.38
N GLY A 169 -41.36 -21.14 20.18
CA GLY A 169 -41.31 -22.50 19.60
C GLY A 169 -41.63 -22.59 18.10
N GLU A 170 -42.44 -21.68 17.56
CA GLU A 170 -42.77 -21.58 16.12
C GLU A 170 -41.62 -21.03 15.24
N ASN A 171 -40.56 -20.49 15.86
CA ASN A 171 -39.45 -19.81 15.16
C ASN A 171 -38.21 -20.70 14.92
N GLN A 172 -38.27 -22.01 15.20
CA GLN A 172 -37.07 -22.86 15.19
C GLN A 172 -36.39 -22.94 13.81
N GLU A 173 -37.17 -23.05 12.72
CA GLU A 173 -36.61 -23.09 11.35
C GLU A 173 -35.85 -21.80 10.99
N ASP A 174 -36.38 -20.64 11.40
CA ASP A 174 -35.72 -19.35 11.20
C ASP A 174 -34.46 -19.23 12.07
N ILE A 175 -34.50 -19.71 13.32
CA ILE A 175 -33.32 -19.74 14.21
C ILE A 175 -32.21 -20.58 13.57
N ASP A 176 -32.51 -21.77 13.08
CA ASP A 176 -31.53 -22.67 12.48
C ASP A 176 -30.92 -22.04 11.21
N ARG A 177 -31.77 -21.52 10.33
CA ARG A 177 -31.35 -20.82 9.11
C ARG A 177 -30.45 -19.62 9.41
N TYR A 178 -30.84 -18.76 10.34
CA TYR A 178 -30.04 -17.57 10.68
C TYR A 178 -28.76 -17.93 11.44
N SER A 179 -28.76 -19.05 12.19
CA SER A 179 -27.55 -19.57 12.82
C SER A 179 -26.53 -20.00 11.78
N GLU A 180 -26.95 -20.74 10.76
CA GLU A 180 -26.07 -21.14 9.66
C GLU A 180 -25.53 -19.92 8.89
N LEU A 181 -26.41 -18.97 8.52
CA LEU A 181 -26.00 -17.74 7.83
C LEU A 181 -25.00 -16.91 8.64
N PHE A 182 -25.20 -16.80 9.95
CA PHE A 182 -24.31 -16.06 10.83
C PHE A 182 -22.93 -16.72 10.93
N GLU A 183 -22.87 -18.03 11.15
CA GLU A 183 -21.59 -18.76 11.27
C GLU A 183 -20.82 -18.78 9.95
N ASN A 184 -21.50 -18.99 8.83
CA ASN A 184 -20.87 -18.95 7.51
C ASN A 184 -20.32 -17.55 7.18
N ALA A 185 -21.09 -16.49 7.44
CA ALA A 185 -20.66 -15.12 7.20
C ALA A 185 -19.50 -14.72 8.14
N GLN A 186 -19.52 -15.19 9.39
CA GLN A 186 -18.44 -14.97 10.36
C GLN A 186 -17.14 -15.63 9.89
N THR A 187 -17.20 -16.92 9.53
CA THR A 187 -16.04 -17.68 9.04
C THR A 187 -15.46 -17.05 7.79
N ARG A 188 -16.31 -16.75 6.80
CA ARG A 188 -15.89 -16.08 5.57
C ARG A 188 -15.27 -14.71 5.81
N SER A 189 -15.85 -13.93 6.72
CA SER A 189 -15.29 -12.63 7.10
C SER A 189 -13.89 -12.78 7.71
N ILE A 190 -13.69 -13.77 8.58
CA ILE A 190 -12.38 -14.06 9.19
C ILE A 190 -11.35 -14.39 8.12
N GLU A 191 -11.66 -15.31 7.19
CA GLU A 191 -10.78 -15.71 6.10
C GLU A 191 -10.38 -14.51 5.24
N MET A 192 -11.36 -13.74 4.74
CA MET A 192 -11.07 -12.59 3.90
C MET A 192 -10.25 -11.51 4.62
N MET A 193 -10.47 -11.31 5.93
CA MET A 193 -9.67 -10.40 6.74
C MET A 193 -8.24 -10.92 6.93
N LYS A 194 -8.04 -12.22 7.20
CA LYS A 194 -6.72 -12.84 7.31
C LYS A 194 -5.94 -12.74 6.01
N ASP A 195 -6.58 -13.00 4.88
CA ASP A 195 -5.96 -12.88 3.55
C ASP A 195 -5.51 -11.45 3.26
N PHE A 196 -6.31 -10.45 3.67
CA PHE A 196 -5.92 -9.04 3.57
C PHE A 196 -4.69 -8.71 4.43
N ILE A 197 -4.56 -9.34 5.59
CA ILE A 197 -3.46 -9.10 6.54
C ILE A 197 -2.19 -9.83 6.11
N GLY A 198 -2.31 -11.08 5.66
CA GLY A 198 -1.23 -12.05 5.54
C GLY A 198 -0.24 -11.82 4.40
N ALA A 199 0.50 -12.88 4.06
CA ALA A 199 1.63 -12.83 3.12
C ALA A 199 1.25 -12.36 1.71
N ASP A 200 0.03 -12.64 1.25
CA ASP A 200 -0.49 -12.15 -0.04
C ASP A 200 -1.25 -10.82 0.09
N GLY A 201 -1.31 -10.29 1.31
CA GLY A 201 -1.93 -9.05 1.70
C GLY A 201 -0.89 -7.99 2.09
N LEU A 202 -1.22 -7.20 3.12
CA LEU A 202 -0.43 -6.02 3.49
C LEU A 202 0.94 -6.41 4.04
N GLN A 203 1.04 -7.50 4.79
CA GLN A 203 2.31 -7.99 5.31
C GLN A 203 3.30 -8.29 4.17
N GLY A 204 2.83 -8.90 3.08
CA GLY A 204 3.63 -9.16 1.89
C GLY A 204 4.16 -7.90 1.24
N VAL A 205 3.28 -6.91 1.03
CA VAL A 205 3.66 -5.61 0.44
C VAL A 205 4.76 -4.96 1.28
N LEU A 206 4.58 -4.89 2.61
CA LEU A 206 5.57 -4.28 3.49
C LEU A 206 6.91 -5.04 3.48
N GLY A 207 6.86 -6.37 3.47
CA GLY A 207 8.05 -7.21 3.36
C GLY A 207 8.82 -6.95 2.06
N ARG A 208 8.13 -6.94 0.92
CA ARG A 208 8.76 -6.67 -0.38
C ARG A 208 9.34 -5.26 -0.48
N ILE A 209 8.64 -4.24 0.01
CA ILE A 209 9.16 -2.86 0.04
C ILE A 209 10.46 -2.78 0.87
N ARG A 210 10.51 -3.43 2.04
CA ARG A 210 11.74 -3.53 2.83
C ARG A 210 12.87 -4.17 2.02
N ASP A 211 12.59 -5.28 1.36
CA ASP A 211 13.60 -6.04 0.62
C ASP A 211 14.10 -5.26 -0.60
N TYR A 212 13.23 -4.53 -1.30
CA TYR A 212 13.62 -3.62 -2.39
C TYR A 212 14.53 -2.49 -1.89
N ASN A 213 14.29 -1.93 -0.71
CA ASN A 213 15.17 -0.92 -0.11
C ASN A 213 16.55 -1.51 0.19
N ILE A 214 16.60 -2.71 0.78
CA ILE A 214 17.87 -3.41 1.07
C ILE A 214 18.67 -3.60 -0.22
N GLU A 215 18.01 -4.08 -1.28
CA GLU A 215 18.64 -4.25 -2.60
C GLU A 215 19.20 -2.93 -3.14
N PHE A 216 18.39 -1.86 -3.13
CA PHE A 216 18.80 -0.54 -3.59
C PHE A 216 20.04 -0.01 -2.84
N TYR A 217 20.04 -0.09 -1.51
CA TYR A 217 21.18 0.39 -0.70
C TYR A 217 22.43 -0.46 -0.91
N ASN A 218 22.29 -1.78 -1.07
CA ASN A 218 23.42 -2.66 -1.36
C ASN A 218 24.05 -2.36 -2.71
N GLU A 219 23.24 -2.16 -3.75
CA GLU A 219 23.76 -1.78 -5.08
C GLU A 219 24.41 -0.39 -5.04
N SER A 220 23.85 0.53 -4.26
CA SER A 220 24.42 1.87 -4.08
C SER A 220 25.78 1.82 -3.38
N LEU A 221 25.91 1.00 -2.33
CA LEU A 221 27.18 0.81 -1.63
C LEU A 221 28.24 0.21 -2.56
N LYS A 222 27.89 -0.85 -3.30
CA LYS A 222 28.80 -1.46 -4.28
C LYS A 222 29.27 -0.46 -5.34
N ALA A 223 28.39 0.43 -5.81
CA ALA A 223 28.75 1.45 -6.78
C ALA A 223 29.82 2.41 -6.23
N LEU A 224 29.68 2.84 -4.98
CA LEU A 224 30.63 3.73 -4.31
C LEU A 224 31.96 3.03 -3.94
N GLU A 225 31.93 1.74 -3.63
CA GLU A 225 33.14 0.99 -3.30
C GLU A 225 34.01 0.70 -4.52
N ARG A 226 33.40 0.45 -5.68
CA ARG A 226 34.12 0.24 -6.95
C ARG A 226 34.80 1.51 -7.47
N SER A 227 34.35 2.68 -7.03
CA SER A 227 34.91 3.97 -7.40
C SER A 227 36.07 4.43 -6.51
N LYS A 228 36.50 3.64 -5.52
CA LYS A 228 37.72 3.90 -4.75
C LYS A 228 38.95 3.60 -5.60
#